data_AF-A0A7W5JUJ5-F1
#
_entry.id   AF-A0A7W5JUJ5-F1
#
_cell.length_a   1.000
_cell.length_b   1.000
_cell.length_c   1.000
_cell.angle_alpha   90.00
_cell.angle_beta   90.00
_cell.angle_gamma   90.00
#
_symmetry.space_group_name_H-M   'P 1'
#
loop_
_entity.id
_entity.type
_entity.pdbx_description
1 polymer ?
#
loop_
_entity_poly.entity_id
_entity_poly.type
_entity_poly.pdbx_seq_one_letter_code
_entity_poly.pdbx_strand_id
1 'polypeptide(L)'
;MDPYSLRCRMNCCAVVVLIRGGKRQRRLQALPSSSQESVMKGSTMAQRVQVILEDDLDGSEADETVMFGLDGVEYEVDLSTDNAQGLRDALAQWVAVARRTGGRRKRTVNTAVAQPVDSDNAPTTSDIRAWAQDNGYEVSSRGRVSTDVREAYEKANG
;
A
#
# COMPACT_ATOMS: atom_id res chain seq x y z
N MET A 1 27.52 16.03 17.05
CA MET A 1 27.59 17.50 17.18
C MET A 1 29.00 17.92 16.86
N ASP A 2 29.25 18.53 15.70
CA ASP A 2 30.05 19.75 15.51
C ASP A 2 30.03 20.17 14.01
N PRO A 3 30.52 21.35 13.58
CA PRO A 3 29.67 22.49 13.26
C PRO A 3 30.06 23.16 11.93
N TYR A 4 29.35 22.93 10.82
CA TYR A 4 29.66 23.62 9.57
C TYR A 4 28.80 24.86 9.36
N SER A 5 29.16 25.93 10.09
CA SER A 5 28.73 27.31 9.82
C SER A 5 29.86 28.02 9.07
N LEU A 6 29.66 28.31 7.78
CA LEU A 6 30.47 29.29 7.06
C LEU A 6 29.56 30.18 6.22
N ARG A 7 29.31 31.36 6.79
CA ARG A 7 28.93 32.58 6.08
C ARG A 7 29.97 32.90 5.00
N CYS A 8 29.52 33.36 3.84
CA CYS A 8 30.32 34.26 3.02
C CYS A 8 29.49 35.48 2.60
N ARG A 9 30.09 36.64 2.83
CA ARG A 9 29.57 38.00 2.74
C ARG A 9 30.00 38.65 1.42
N MET A 10 29.20 39.65 1.01
CA MET A 10 29.58 40.92 0.35
C MET A 10 30.49 40.89 -0.88
N ASN A 11 30.02 41.53 -1.96
CA ASN A 11 30.47 42.82 -2.55
C ASN A 11 30.04 42.84 -4.05
N CYS A 12 29.85 43.94 -4.79
CA CYS A 12 30.41 45.29 -4.76
C CYS A 12 29.63 46.21 -5.74
N CYS A 13 29.62 47.52 -5.44
CA CYS A 13 29.68 48.71 -6.31
C CYS A 13 29.06 48.69 -7.74
N ALA A 14 28.04 49.51 -8.04
CA ALA A 14 28.09 50.95 -8.39
C ALA A 14 28.59 51.26 -9.81
N VAL A 15 27.89 52.16 -10.54
CA VAL A 15 28.42 53.35 -11.25
C VAL A 15 27.31 54.00 -12.12
N VAL A 16 27.30 55.33 -12.06
CA VAL A 16 26.48 56.34 -12.76
C VAL A 16 27.07 56.65 -14.14
N VAL A 17 26.28 57.10 -15.14
CA VAL A 17 26.61 58.23 -16.08
C VAL A 17 25.43 58.54 -17.02
N LEU A 18 25.16 59.85 -17.16
CA LEU A 18 24.19 60.54 -18.01
C LEU A 18 24.67 60.67 -19.48
N ILE A 19 23.77 60.98 -20.44
CA ILE A 19 23.87 62.12 -21.40
C ILE A 19 22.85 62.03 -22.59
N ARG A 20 22.02 63.09 -22.69
CA ARG A 20 21.46 63.85 -23.86
C ARG A 20 20.70 63.15 -25.03
N GLY A 21 19.40 63.46 -25.11
CA GLY A 21 18.82 64.38 -26.11
C GLY A 21 18.51 63.90 -27.54
N GLY A 22 17.25 64.00 -27.97
CA GLY A 22 16.87 63.96 -29.39
C GLY A 22 15.38 63.81 -29.67
N LYS A 23 14.69 64.92 -29.94
CA LYS A 23 13.28 64.96 -30.38
C LYS A 23 13.15 64.36 -31.78
N ARG A 24 12.06 63.63 -32.06
CA ARG A 24 11.19 63.85 -33.25
C ARG A 24 9.94 62.99 -33.20
N GLN A 25 8.85 63.64 -33.59
CA GLN A 25 7.48 63.17 -33.64
C GLN A 25 7.31 62.00 -34.63
N ARG A 26 6.40 61.07 -34.30
CA ARG A 26 5.32 60.67 -35.19
C ARG A 26 4.23 59.94 -34.40
N ARG A 27 3.08 60.61 -34.35
CA ARG A 27 1.78 60.14 -33.89
C ARG A 27 1.32 58.99 -34.78
N LEU A 28 1.00 57.83 -34.21
CA LEU A 28 0.04 56.85 -34.77
C LEU A 28 -0.50 55.96 -33.62
N GLN A 29 -1.75 56.28 -33.23
CA GLN A 29 -2.87 55.38 -32.88
C GLN A 29 -2.82 54.43 -31.64
N ALA A 30 -3.71 54.77 -30.70
CA ALA A 30 -4.68 53.91 -29.99
C ALA A 30 -4.21 52.84 -28.97
N LEU A 31 -4.57 53.08 -27.70
CA LEU A 31 -5.09 52.11 -26.73
C LEU A 31 -6.35 52.78 -26.11
N PRO A 32 -7.36 52.08 -25.55
CA PRO A 32 -7.31 50.71 -25.00
C PRO A 32 -8.55 49.86 -25.35
N SER A 33 -8.54 48.58 -24.99
CA SER A 33 -9.62 47.96 -24.19
C SER A 33 -9.40 46.45 -24.10
N SER A 34 -9.08 46.04 -22.87
CA SER A 34 -9.33 44.73 -22.27
C SER A 34 -9.64 43.56 -23.19
N SER A 35 -8.61 42.73 -23.39
CA SER A 35 -8.75 41.28 -23.36
C SER A 35 -9.46 40.84 -22.08
N GLN A 36 -10.77 40.59 -22.16
CA GLN A 36 -11.48 39.73 -21.22
C GLN A 36 -12.42 38.81 -22.01
N GLU A 37 -11.83 37.84 -22.70
CA GLU A 37 -12.58 36.68 -23.18
C GLU A 37 -12.71 35.71 -22.01
N SER A 38 -13.78 35.94 -21.24
CA SER A 38 -14.58 34.99 -20.47
C SER A 38 -13.94 33.63 -20.17
N VAL A 39 -13.40 33.50 -18.95
CA VAL A 39 -13.06 32.21 -18.35
C VAL A 39 -14.36 31.47 -18.01
N MET A 40 -14.87 30.67 -18.95
CA MET A 40 -15.82 29.60 -18.63
C MET A 40 -15.04 28.34 -18.23
N LYS A 41 -14.38 28.40 -17.07
CA LYS A 41 -13.82 27.20 -16.44
C LYS A 41 -14.95 26.54 -15.66
N GLY A 42 -15.67 25.62 -16.32
CA GLY A 42 -16.57 24.72 -15.62
C GLY A 42 -15.80 24.03 -14.50
N SER A 43 -16.26 24.20 -13.26
CA SER A 43 -15.72 23.53 -12.09
C SER A 43 -15.76 22.03 -12.34
N THR A 44 -14.61 21.44 -12.64
CA THR A 44 -14.44 20.00 -12.74
C THR A 44 -14.67 19.44 -11.34
N MET A 45 -15.69 18.60 -11.19
CA MET A 45 -15.96 17.93 -9.93
C MET A 45 -14.78 17.02 -9.59
N ALA A 46 -14.09 17.30 -8.50
CA ALA A 46 -13.09 16.41 -7.91
C ALA A 46 -13.75 15.68 -6.72
N GLN A 47 -13.79 14.36 -6.76
CA GLN A 47 -14.32 13.53 -5.68
C GLN A 47 -13.16 12.85 -4.94
N ARG A 48 -13.17 12.93 -3.60
CA ARG A 48 -12.27 12.16 -2.73
C ARG A 48 -13.12 11.22 -1.88
N VAL A 49 -12.87 9.92 -1.99
CA VAL A 49 -13.41 8.89 -1.09
C VAL A 49 -12.33 8.59 -0.05
N GLN A 50 -12.65 8.73 1.23
CA GLN A 50 -11.78 8.35 2.34
C GLN A 50 -12.43 7.17 3.05
N VAL A 51 -11.71 6.05 3.14
CA VAL A 51 -12.08 4.89 3.94
C VAL A 51 -11.26 4.97 5.22
N ILE A 52 -11.93 5.03 6.36
CA ILE A 52 -11.33 5.08 7.69
C ILE A 52 -11.87 3.88 8.45
N LEU A 53 -11.00 3.20 9.22
CA LEU A 53 -11.45 2.20 10.18
C LEU A 53 -11.92 2.97 11.42
N GLU A 54 -13.16 2.76 11.84
CA GLU A 54 -13.74 3.45 12.99
C GLU A 54 -13.73 2.54 14.22
N ASP A 55 -13.45 3.12 15.39
CA ASP A 55 -13.49 2.46 16.68
C ASP A 55 -14.95 2.21 17.10
N ASP A 56 -15.29 0.95 17.33
CA ASP A 56 -16.66 0.52 17.65
C ASP A 56 -17.17 1.06 19.01
N LEU A 57 -16.28 1.52 19.90
CA LEU A 57 -16.64 2.00 21.24
C LEU A 57 -17.00 3.50 21.25
N ASP A 58 -16.22 4.32 20.54
CA ASP A 58 -16.34 5.79 20.59
C ASP A 58 -16.46 6.48 19.22
N GLY A 59 -16.31 5.75 18.12
CA GLY A 59 -16.39 6.27 16.75
C GLY A 59 -15.16 7.05 16.30
N SER A 60 -14.04 7.00 17.06
CA SER A 60 -12.75 7.55 16.64
C SER A 60 -12.05 6.68 15.59
N GLU A 61 -10.82 6.99 15.20
CA GLU A 61 -10.06 6.15 14.25
C GLU A 61 -9.54 4.90 14.98
N ALA A 62 -9.83 3.73 14.44
CA ALA A 62 -9.36 2.45 14.95
C ALA A 62 -8.01 2.06 14.35
N ASP A 63 -7.18 1.41 15.17
CA ASP A 63 -5.83 0.97 14.82
C ASP A 63 -5.77 -0.55 14.60
N GLU A 64 -6.56 -1.32 15.36
CA GLU A 64 -6.51 -2.78 15.33
C GLU A 64 -7.85 -3.46 15.65
N THR A 65 -8.06 -4.63 15.06
CA THR A 65 -9.17 -5.54 15.41
C THR A 65 -8.75 -6.49 16.52
N VAL A 66 -9.46 -6.48 17.65
CA VAL A 66 -9.22 -7.39 18.78
C VAL A 66 -10.26 -8.50 18.81
N MET A 67 -9.78 -9.76 18.88
CA MET A 67 -10.64 -10.92 19.08
C MET A 67 -10.68 -11.31 20.56
N PHE A 68 -11.88 -11.51 21.12
CA PHE A 68 -12.07 -12.01 22.48
C PHE A 68 -13.26 -12.98 22.55
N GLY A 69 -13.51 -13.58 23.71
CA GLY A 69 -14.61 -14.53 23.85
C GLY A 69 -15.22 -14.52 25.24
N LEU A 70 -16.52 -14.80 25.30
CA LEU A 70 -17.32 -14.88 26.52
C LEU A 70 -18.38 -15.98 26.34
N ASP A 71 -18.52 -16.86 27.34
CA ASP A 71 -19.50 -17.96 27.35
C ASP A 71 -19.46 -18.87 26.10
N GLY A 72 -18.27 -19.01 25.50
CA GLY A 72 -18.05 -19.85 24.31
C GLY A 72 -18.38 -19.17 22.98
N VAL A 73 -18.80 -17.90 22.99
CA VAL A 73 -18.98 -17.08 21.79
C VAL A 73 -17.72 -16.26 21.53
N GLU A 74 -17.26 -16.24 20.28
CA GLU A 74 -16.12 -15.43 19.82
C GLU A 74 -16.65 -14.10 19.26
N TYR A 75 -15.99 -13.00 19.64
CA TYR A 75 -16.30 -11.64 19.22
C TYR A 75 -15.08 -10.97 18.59
N GLU A 76 -15.32 -10.05 17.67
CA GLU A 76 -14.33 -9.15 17.09
C GLU A 76 -14.79 -7.71 17.33
N VAL A 77 -13.85 -6.81 17.58
CA VAL A 77 -14.10 -5.38 17.79
C VAL A 77 -12.95 -4.57 17.24
N ASP A 78 -13.24 -3.52 16.47
CA ASP A 78 -12.25 -2.59 15.94
C ASP A 78 -12.03 -1.46 16.95
N LEU A 79 -10.78 -1.27 17.39
CA LEU A 79 -10.44 -0.34 18.47
C LEU A 79 -9.18 0.46 18.14
N SER A 80 -9.12 1.68 18.67
CA SER A 80 -7.89 2.46 18.83
C SER A 80 -6.93 1.75 19.79
N THR A 81 -5.64 2.08 19.71
CA THR A 81 -4.59 1.46 20.54
C THR A 81 -4.89 1.57 22.04
N ASP A 82 -5.41 2.72 22.48
CA ASP A 82 -5.73 2.98 23.89
C ASP A 82 -6.93 2.13 24.36
N ASN A 83 -8.00 2.07 23.55
CA ASN A 83 -9.18 1.26 23.87
C ASN A 83 -8.87 -0.24 23.83
N ALA A 84 -8.05 -0.68 22.88
CA ALA A 84 -7.56 -2.05 22.81
C ALA A 84 -6.74 -2.44 24.05
N GLN A 85 -5.90 -1.51 24.54
CA GLN A 85 -5.16 -1.72 25.78
C GLN A 85 -6.10 -1.78 26.99
N GLY A 86 -7.10 -0.90 27.06
CA GLY A 86 -8.13 -0.92 28.10
C GLY A 86 -8.87 -2.26 28.20
N LEU A 87 -9.23 -2.85 27.05
CA LEU A 87 -9.85 -4.18 26.99
C LEU A 87 -8.91 -5.26 27.56
N ARG A 88 -7.62 -5.24 27.18
CA ARG A 88 -6.62 -6.20 27.68
C ARG A 88 -6.41 -6.07 29.19
N ASP A 89 -6.37 -4.85 29.69
CA ASP A 89 -6.18 -4.57 31.12
C ASP A 89 -7.39 -5.01 31.95
N ALA A 90 -8.61 -4.77 31.47
CA ALA A 90 -9.83 -5.23 32.13
C ALA A 90 -9.88 -6.77 32.25
N LEU A 91 -9.34 -7.48 31.26
CA LEU A 91 -9.27 -8.94 31.27
C LEU A 91 -8.07 -9.48 32.06
N ALA A 92 -7.05 -8.67 32.33
CA ALA A 92 -5.76 -9.11 32.88
C ALA A 92 -5.89 -9.84 34.22
N GLN A 93 -6.73 -9.34 35.14
CA GLN A 93 -6.92 -9.95 36.46
C GLN A 93 -7.51 -11.38 36.38
N TRP A 94 -8.38 -11.62 35.40
CA TRP A 94 -9.01 -12.93 35.19
C TRP A 94 -8.05 -13.88 34.49
N VAL A 95 -7.33 -13.37 33.49
CA VAL A 95 -6.29 -14.12 32.77
C VAL A 95 -5.16 -14.57 33.71
N ALA A 96 -4.82 -13.76 34.72
CA ALA A 96 -3.76 -14.07 35.68
C ALA A 96 -4.06 -15.33 36.52
N VAL A 97 -5.32 -15.62 36.81
CA VAL A 97 -5.75 -16.79 37.60
C VAL A 97 -6.30 -17.93 36.73
N ALA A 98 -6.58 -17.67 35.46
CA ALA A 98 -7.17 -18.65 34.55
C ALA A 98 -6.13 -19.66 34.04
N ARG A 99 -6.59 -20.89 33.82
CA ARG A 99 -5.83 -21.90 33.05
C ARG A 99 -6.19 -21.80 31.58
N ARG A 100 -5.19 -21.91 30.70
CA ARG A 100 -5.42 -22.03 29.26
C ARG A 100 -5.99 -23.40 28.95
N THR A 101 -7.20 -23.44 28.39
CA THR A 101 -7.87 -24.68 27.95
C THR A 101 -7.63 -25.00 26.47
N GLY A 102 -6.95 -24.12 25.74
CA GLY A 102 -6.55 -24.30 24.34
C GLY A 102 -5.29 -23.50 23.98
N GLY A 103 -4.71 -23.79 22.81
CA GLY A 103 -3.58 -23.05 22.25
C GLY A 103 -4.06 -21.85 21.42
N ARG A 104 -3.22 -20.80 21.31
CA ARG A 104 -3.48 -19.69 20.38
C ARG A 104 -3.68 -20.29 18.99
N ARG A 105 -4.88 -20.19 18.41
CA ARG A 105 -5.07 -20.45 16.98
C ARG A 105 -4.18 -19.46 16.26
N LYS A 106 -2.97 -19.90 15.88
CA LYS A 106 -2.18 -19.19 14.90
C LYS A 106 -3.11 -19.07 13.70
N ARG A 107 -3.36 -17.86 13.22
CA ARG A 107 -4.03 -17.65 11.94
C ARG A 107 -3.15 -18.36 10.91
N THR A 108 -3.41 -19.65 10.68
CA THR A 108 -2.84 -20.38 9.57
C THR A 108 -3.41 -19.64 8.38
N VAL A 109 -2.56 -18.86 7.71
CA VAL A 109 -2.86 -18.42 6.36
C VAL A 109 -3.09 -19.73 5.62
N ASN A 110 -4.35 -20.07 5.40
CA ASN A 110 -4.74 -21.20 4.58
C ASN A 110 -4.34 -20.82 3.14
N THR A 111 -3.06 -20.99 2.80
CA THR A 111 -2.73 -21.38 1.44
C THR A 111 -3.44 -22.71 1.26
N ALA A 112 -4.55 -22.70 0.52
CA ALA A 112 -5.30 -23.89 0.17
C ALA A 112 -4.32 -24.94 -0.38
N VAL A 113 -3.93 -25.88 0.48
CA VAL A 113 -3.28 -27.11 0.08
C VAL A 113 -4.43 -27.95 -0.47
N ALA A 114 -4.51 -27.97 -1.81
CA ALA A 114 -5.35 -28.91 -2.54
C ALA A 114 -5.26 -30.31 -1.90
N GLN A 115 -6.42 -30.94 -1.75
CA GLN A 115 -6.57 -32.25 -1.11
C GLN A 115 -5.53 -33.26 -1.61
N PRO A 116 -4.97 -34.12 -0.74
CA PRO A 116 -4.24 -35.28 -1.19
C PRO A 116 -5.26 -36.24 -1.81
N VAL A 117 -5.31 -36.30 -3.14
CA VAL A 117 -5.91 -37.44 -3.81
C VAL A 117 -4.92 -38.59 -3.67
N ASP A 118 -5.37 -39.68 -3.03
CA ASP A 118 -4.63 -40.93 -2.93
C ASP A 118 -4.15 -41.33 -4.33
N SER A 119 -2.84 -41.23 -4.54
CA SER A 119 -2.23 -41.56 -5.82
C SER A 119 -0.82 -42.08 -5.58
N ASP A 120 -0.75 -43.29 -5.05
CA ASP A 120 0.46 -44.13 -4.99
C ASP A 120 1.09 -44.40 -6.38
N ASN A 121 0.54 -43.82 -7.45
CA ASN A 121 1.05 -43.95 -8.82
C ASN A 121 0.91 -42.67 -9.67
N ALA A 122 0.60 -41.51 -9.07
CA ALA A 122 0.61 -40.26 -9.83
C ALA A 122 2.04 -39.71 -9.92
N PRO A 123 2.49 -39.26 -11.11
CA PRO A 123 3.79 -38.64 -11.29
C PRO A 123 3.91 -37.43 -10.36
N THR A 124 5.00 -37.37 -9.60
CA THR A 124 5.20 -36.26 -8.67
C THR A 124 5.49 -34.98 -9.45
N THR A 125 5.22 -33.82 -8.85
CA THR A 125 5.57 -32.53 -9.49
C THR A 125 7.07 -32.35 -9.77
N SER A 126 7.94 -33.14 -9.12
CA SER A 126 9.37 -33.25 -9.45
C SER A 126 9.60 -33.96 -10.77
N ASP A 127 8.91 -35.08 -11.02
CA ASP A 127 9.08 -35.89 -12.23
C ASP A 127 8.63 -35.11 -13.48
N ILE A 128 7.49 -34.43 -13.36
CA ILE A 128 6.97 -33.54 -14.42
C ILE A 128 7.97 -32.41 -14.70
N ARG A 129 8.62 -31.85 -13.66
CA ARG A 129 9.61 -30.77 -13.83
C ARG A 129 10.89 -31.24 -14.50
N ALA A 130 11.38 -32.43 -14.15
CA ALA A 130 12.57 -33.02 -14.77
C ALA A 130 12.32 -33.27 -16.27
N TRP A 131 11.21 -33.93 -16.60
CA TRP A 131 10.81 -34.15 -17.99
C TRP A 131 10.64 -32.83 -18.74
N ALA A 132 10.04 -31.82 -18.12
CA ALA A 132 9.84 -30.51 -18.73
C ALA A 132 11.18 -29.83 -19.08
N GLN A 133 12.16 -29.86 -18.17
CA GLN A 133 13.50 -29.32 -18.41
C GLN A 133 14.20 -30.05 -19.56
N ASP A 134 14.10 -31.39 -19.60
CA ASP A 134 14.71 -32.20 -20.66
C ASP A 134 14.05 -31.95 -22.04
N ASN A 135 12.76 -31.61 -22.05
CA ASN A 135 12.00 -31.29 -23.27
C ASN A 135 12.00 -29.78 -23.61
N GLY A 136 12.80 -28.98 -22.90
CA GLY A 136 12.99 -27.55 -23.20
C GLY A 136 11.85 -26.63 -22.76
N TYR A 137 10.97 -27.09 -21.87
CA TYR A 137 9.92 -26.26 -21.27
C TYR A 137 10.48 -25.40 -20.13
N GLU A 138 10.07 -24.14 -20.08
CA GLU A 138 10.42 -23.23 -18.99
C GLU A 138 9.55 -23.52 -17.75
N VAL A 139 10.20 -24.00 -16.69
CA VAL A 139 9.54 -24.39 -15.42
C VAL A 139 10.22 -23.73 -14.23
N SER A 140 9.41 -23.32 -13.25
CA SER A 140 9.93 -22.72 -12.02
C SER A 140 10.70 -23.76 -11.19
N SER A 141 11.77 -23.32 -10.52
CA SER A 141 12.62 -24.17 -9.68
C SER A 141 11.90 -24.71 -8.44
N ARG A 142 10.81 -24.06 -8.01
CA ARG A 142 10.01 -24.44 -6.84
C ARG A 142 8.52 -24.13 -7.05
N GLY A 143 7.66 -24.89 -6.37
CA GLY A 143 6.22 -24.65 -6.36
C GLY A 143 5.44 -25.44 -7.42
N ARG A 144 4.21 -25.00 -7.71
CA ARG A 144 3.32 -25.68 -8.67
C ARG A 144 3.86 -25.53 -10.10
N VAL A 145 3.84 -26.62 -10.85
CA VAL A 145 4.16 -26.64 -12.28
C VAL A 145 2.99 -26.05 -13.08
N SER A 146 3.28 -25.32 -14.16
CA SER A 146 2.25 -24.78 -15.07
C SER A 146 1.31 -25.88 -15.56
N THR A 147 0.04 -25.56 -15.78
CA THR A 147 -0.95 -26.49 -16.33
C THR A 147 -0.54 -26.98 -17.71
N ASP A 148 0.00 -26.11 -18.56
CA ASP A 148 0.45 -26.46 -19.92
C ASP A 148 1.53 -27.56 -19.92
N VAL A 149 2.44 -27.50 -18.96
CA VAL A 149 3.52 -28.49 -18.82
C VAL A 149 2.99 -29.82 -18.28
N ARG A 150 1.95 -29.78 -17.43
CA ARG A 150 1.29 -31.00 -16.92
C ARG A 150 0.54 -31.72 -18.04
N GLU A 151 -0.20 -30.98 -18.86
CA GLU A 151 -0.91 -31.53 -20.02
C GLU A 151 0.05 -32.09 -21.07
N ALA A 152 1.17 -31.41 -21.32
CA ALA A 152 2.21 -31.90 -22.23
C ALA A 152 2.85 -33.21 -21.73
N TYR A 153 3.09 -33.31 -20.42
CA TYR A 153 3.60 -34.52 -19.78
C TYR A 153 2.61 -35.68 -19.86
N GLU A 154 1.33 -35.43 -19.58
CA GLU A 154 0.25 -36.42 -19.69
C GLU A 154 0.09 -36.91 -21.14
N LYS A 155 0.20 -36.03 -22.13
CA LYS A 155 0.16 -36.40 -23.56
C LYS A 155 1.36 -37.25 -24.00
N ALA A 156 2.51 -37.08 -23.36
CA ALA A 156 3.73 -37.82 -23.69
C ALA A 156 3.83 -39.19 -22.98
N ASN A 157 3.14 -39.36 -21.84
CA ASN A 157 3.24 -40.54 -20.98
C ASN A 157 1.91 -41.27 -20.74
N GLY A 158 0.83 -40.88 -21.43
CA GLY A 158 -0.49 -41.52 -21.44
C GLY A 158 -0.77 -42.23 -22.75
#